data_AF-A0AAD7G8N9-F1
#
_entry.id   AF-A0AAD7G8N9-F1
#
_cell.length_a   1.000
_cell.length_b   1.000
_cell.length_c   1.000
_cell.angle_alpha   90.00
_cell.angle_beta   90.00
_cell.angle_gamma   90.00
#
_symmetry.space_group_name_H-M   'P 1'
#
loop_
_entity.id
_entity.type
_entity.pdbx_description
1 polymer ?
#
loop_
_entity_poly.entity_id
_entity_poly.type
_entity_poly.pdbx_seq_one_letter_code
_entity_poly.pdbx_strand_id
1 'polypeptide(L)'
;MSDPFASKLGTNYCPEDEEIAEINALLVEPAQRLKCLDDEITDLHSALDSLREERGSLGAYVGAHKALISPARRLPLDIIQEIFLACIPTHRNCVMSFIEAPVLLGRICSSWRTISLSTPRLW
;
A
#
# COMPACT_ATOMS: atom_id res chain seq x y z
N MET A 1 28.66 -30.80 -7.68
CA MET A 1 29.07 -31.57 -8.87
C MET A 1 29.67 -30.57 -9.84
N SER A 2 30.81 -30.89 -10.46
CA SER A 2 31.37 -30.03 -11.51
C SER A 2 30.51 -30.23 -12.75
N ASP A 3 29.83 -29.19 -13.22
CA ASP A 3 29.01 -29.24 -14.44
C ASP A 3 29.95 -29.46 -15.65
N PRO A 4 29.85 -30.60 -16.36
CA PRO A 4 30.74 -30.93 -17.47
C PRO A 4 30.57 -30.00 -18.67
N PHE A 5 29.45 -29.27 -18.75
CA PHE A 5 29.15 -28.32 -19.83
C PHE A 5 29.40 -26.86 -19.44
N ALA A 6 29.87 -26.58 -18.22
CA ALA A 6 30.03 -25.21 -17.70
C ALA A 6 30.87 -24.29 -18.60
N SER A 7 31.94 -24.81 -19.22
CA SER A 7 32.82 -24.05 -20.13
C SER A 7 32.18 -23.75 -21.50
N LYS A 8 31.12 -24.46 -21.86
CA LYS A 8 30.38 -24.34 -23.13
C LYS A 8 29.16 -23.42 -23.01
N LEU A 9 28.68 -23.15 -21.79
CA LEU A 9 27.55 -22.25 -21.53
C LEU A 9 27.86 -20.82 -22.00
N GLY A 10 26.90 -20.18 -22.69
CA GLY A 10 27.04 -18.81 -23.20
C GLY A 10 27.93 -18.66 -24.44
N THR A 11 28.29 -19.76 -25.10
CA THR A 11 29.07 -19.78 -26.35
C THR A 11 28.21 -20.21 -27.55
N ASN A 12 28.76 -20.11 -28.77
CA ASN A 12 28.12 -20.63 -30.00
C ASN A 12 28.40 -22.12 -30.24
N TYR A 13 28.80 -22.87 -29.22
CA TYR A 13 29.08 -24.31 -29.33
C TYR A 13 27.82 -25.10 -29.70
N CYS A 14 27.92 -25.99 -30.68
CA CYS A 14 26.84 -26.89 -31.08
C CYS A 14 27.11 -28.29 -30.49
N PRO A 15 26.27 -28.78 -29.56
CA PRO A 15 26.45 -30.10 -28.97
C PRO A 15 26.13 -31.22 -29.96
N GLU A 16 26.81 -32.34 -29.81
CA GLU A 16 26.50 -33.59 -30.52
C GLU A 16 25.28 -34.30 -29.92
N ASP A 17 24.67 -35.24 -30.65
CA ASP A 17 23.44 -35.93 -30.20
C ASP A 17 23.60 -36.64 -28.84
N GLU A 18 24.80 -37.18 -28.56
CA GLU A 18 25.13 -37.81 -27.27
C GLU A 18 25.21 -36.77 -26.15
N GLU A 19 25.82 -35.61 -26.40
CA GLU A 19 25.88 -34.50 -25.45
C GLU A 19 24.48 -33.92 -25.18
N ILE A 20 23.61 -33.86 -26.18
CA ILE A 20 22.20 -33.46 -26.01
C ILE A 20 21.47 -34.42 -25.07
N ALA A 21 21.68 -35.73 -25.21
CA ALA A 21 21.07 -36.71 -24.32
C ALA A 21 21.59 -36.57 -22.87
N GLU A 22 22.89 -36.36 -22.69
CA GLU A 22 23.49 -36.12 -21.38
C GLU A 22 22.97 -34.84 -20.72
N ILE A 23 22.89 -33.73 -21.46
CA ILE A 23 22.35 -32.46 -20.97
C ILE A 23 20.89 -32.64 -20.55
N ASN A 24 20.07 -33.29 -21.37
CA ASN A 24 18.67 -33.56 -21.01
C ASN A 24 18.55 -34.38 -19.72
N ALA A 25 19.40 -35.39 -19.54
CA ALA A 25 19.43 -36.20 -18.31
C ALA A 25 19.84 -35.37 -17.08
N LEU A 26 20.84 -34.48 -17.22
CA LEU A 26 21.28 -33.57 -16.16
C LEU A 26 20.20 -32.56 -15.77
N LEU A 27 19.36 -32.14 -16.71
CA LEU A 27 18.32 -31.13 -16.48
C LEU A 27 17.03 -31.68 -15.84
N VAL A 28 16.83 -33.00 -15.79
CA VAL A 28 15.59 -33.59 -15.25
C VAL A 28 15.33 -33.16 -13.80
N GLU A 29 16.29 -33.37 -12.90
CA GLU A 29 16.14 -33.04 -11.49
C GLU A 29 16.05 -31.51 -11.24
N PRO A 30 16.95 -30.66 -11.80
CA PRO A 30 16.85 -29.21 -11.65
C PRO A 30 15.54 -28.64 -12.19
N ALA A 31 15.05 -29.12 -13.34
CA ALA A 31 13.78 -28.65 -13.91
C ALA A 31 12.59 -29.05 -13.04
N GLN A 32 12.58 -30.27 -12.48
CA GLN A 32 11.56 -30.68 -11.53
C GLN A 32 11.61 -29.83 -10.26
N ARG A 33 12.80 -29.57 -9.70
CA ARG A 33 12.94 -28.76 -8.50
C ARG A 33 12.49 -27.32 -8.74
N LEU A 34 12.84 -26.74 -9.90
CA LEU A 34 12.40 -25.40 -10.30
C LEU A 34 10.88 -25.34 -10.37
N LYS A 35 10.24 -26.32 -11.01
CA LYS A 35 8.78 -26.41 -11.07
C LYS A 35 8.15 -26.46 -9.67
N CYS A 36 8.66 -27.31 -8.78
CA CYS A 36 8.14 -27.39 -7.41
C CYS A 36 8.27 -26.07 -6.65
N LEU A 37 9.34 -25.32 -6.88
CA LEU A 37 9.52 -23.99 -6.28
C LEU A 37 8.53 -22.97 -6.85
N ASP A 38 8.31 -22.99 -8.16
CA ASP A 38 7.32 -22.10 -8.80
C ASP A 38 5.89 -22.37 -8.31
N ASP A 39 5.54 -23.65 -8.14
CA ASP A 39 4.26 -24.06 -7.57
C ASP A 39 4.13 -23.55 -6.12
N GLU A 40 5.17 -23.73 -5.28
CA GLU A 40 5.19 -23.24 -3.90
C GLU A 40 5.10 -21.71 -3.81
N ILE A 41 5.80 -20.99 -4.69
CA ILE A 41 5.72 -19.53 -4.79
C ILE A 41 4.30 -19.09 -5.15
N THR A 42 3.66 -19.78 -6.09
CA THR A 42 2.30 -19.48 -6.52
C THR A 42 1.30 -19.66 -5.38
N ASP A 43 1.42 -20.78 -4.66
CA ASP A 43 0.57 -21.08 -3.51
C ASP A 43 0.75 -20.03 -2.40
N LEU A 44 1.99 -19.67 -2.05
CA LEU A 44 2.27 -18.66 -1.03
C LEU A 44 1.76 -17.27 -1.43
N HIS A 45 1.87 -16.88 -2.70
CA HIS A 45 1.30 -15.62 -3.18
C HIS A 45 -0.22 -15.61 -3.05
N SER A 46 -0.91 -16.70 -3.39
CA SER A 46 -2.37 -16.79 -3.23
C SER A 46 -2.82 -16.66 -1.77
N ALA A 47 -2.08 -17.28 -0.84
CA ALA A 47 -2.33 -17.18 0.59
C ALA A 47 -2.08 -15.75 1.10
N LEU A 48 -1.01 -15.11 0.63
CA LEU A 48 -0.69 -13.74 0.99
C LEU A 48 -1.76 -12.75 0.52
N ASP A 49 -2.26 -12.91 -0.70
CA ASP A 49 -3.30 -12.04 -1.25
C ASP A 49 -4.63 -12.19 -0.49
N SER A 50 -5.00 -13.43 -0.13
CA SER A 50 -6.17 -13.70 0.72
C SER A 50 -6.06 -13.00 2.09
N LEU A 51 -4.89 -13.07 2.74
CA LEU A 51 -4.65 -12.39 4.01
C LEU A 51 -4.66 -10.86 3.88
N ARG A 52 -4.19 -10.32 2.75
CA ARG A 52 -4.23 -8.87 2.48
C ARG A 52 -5.66 -8.38 2.32
N GLU A 53 -6.51 -9.13 1.62
CA GLU A 53 -7.93 -8.82 1.47
C GLU A 53 -8.64 -8.83 2.84
N GLU A 54 -8.44 -9.87 3.64
CA GLU A 54 -9.01 -9.97 4.98
C GLU A 54 -8.55 -8.80 5.86
N ARG A 55 -7.23 -8.53 5.89
CA ARG A 55 -6.67 -7.37 6.60
C ARG A 55 -7.27 -6.06 6.13
N GLY A 56 -7.47 -5.88 4.83
CA GLY A 56 -8.08 -4.68 4.24
C GLY A 56 -9.50 -4.48 4.75
N SER A 57 -10.32 -5.54 4.71
CA SER A 57 -11.72 -5.50 5.16
C SER A 57 -11.84 -5.22 6.68
N LEU A 58 -11.06 -5.92 7.50
CA LEU A 58 -11.03 -5.72 8.95
C LEU A 58 -10.48 -4.34 9.32
N GLY A 59 -9.44 -3.89 8.62
CA GLY A 59 -8.88 -2.55 8.79
C GLY A 59 -9.91 -1.46 8.54
N ALA A 60 -10.70 -1.59 7.46
CA ALA A 60 -11.79 -0.67 7.16
C ALA A 60 -12.89 -0.71 8.24
N TYR A 61 -13.29 -1.90 8.68
CA TYR A 61 -14.29 -2.08 9.74
C TYR A 61 -13.86 -1.42 11.05
N VAL A 62 -12.64 -1.73 11.52
CA VAL A 62 -12.08 -1.14 12.76
C VAL A 62 -11.93 0.37 12.62
N GLY A 63 -11.42 0.84 11.48
CA GLY A 63 -11.26 2.27 11.19
C GLY A 63 -12.58 3.03 11.25
N ALA A 64 -13.64 2.49 10.64
CA ALA A 64 -14.97 3.09 10.66
C ALA A 64 -15.54 3.19 12.09
N HIS A 65 -15.40 2.15 12.91
CA HIS A 65 -15.88 2.15 14.29
C HIS A 65 -15.07 3.11 15.18
N LYS A 66 -13.75 3.15 15.03
CA LYS A 66 -12.91 4.16 15.70
C LYS A 66 -13.29 5.58 15.32
N ALA A 67 -13.60 5.82 14.04
CA ALA A 67 -14.06 7.12 13.58
C ALA A 67 -15.43 7.49 14.17
N LEU A 68 -16.34 6.52 14.35
CA LEU A 68 -17.66 6.74 14.98
C LEU A 68 -17.53 7.18 16.44
N ILE A 69 -16.62 6.57 17.20
CA ILE A 69 -16.40 6.90 18.62
C ILE A 69 -15.39 8.03 18.84
N SER A 70 -14.89 8.65 17.76
CA SER A 70 -13.92 9.74 17.84
C SER A 70 -14.48 10.91 18.65
N PRO A 71 -13.72 11.49 19.60
CA PRO A 71 -14.12 12.66 20.36
C PRO A 71 -14.55 13.83 19.46
N ALA A 72 -13.92 13.97 18.29
CA ALA A 72 -14.23 15.02 17.31
C ALA A 72 -15.69 15.00 16.81
N ARG A 73 -16.41 13.86 16.89
CA ARG A 73 -17.84 13.77 16.56
C ARG A 73 -18.77 14.13 17.71
N ARG A 74 -18.24 14.21 18.94
CA ARG A 74 -19.00 14.52 20.16
C ARG A 74 -18.79 15.96 20.64
N LEU A 75 -17.83 16.67 20.06
CA LEU A 75 -17.61 18.07 20.38
C LEU A 75 -18.81 18.91 19.92
N PRO A 76 -19.34 19.79 20.79
CA PRO A 76 -20.31 20.79 20.40
C PRO A 76 -19.79 21.67 19.25
N LEU A 77 -20.71 22.15 18.41
CA LEU A 77 -20.39 22.93 17.22
C LEU A 77 -19.57 24.19 17.53
N ASP A 78 -19.97 24.92 18.57
CA ASP A 78 -19.31 26.12 19.08
C ASP A 78 -17.87 25.86 19.50
N ILE A 79 -17.60 24.72 20.14
CA ILE A 79 -16.24 24.32 20.53
C ILE A 79 -15.38 24.03 19.30
N ILE A 80 -15.93 23.35 18.28
CA ILE A 80 -15.21 23.10 17.01
C ILE A 80 -14.90 24.42 16.30
N GLN A 81 -15.86 25.35 16.25
CA GLN A 81 -15.67 26.66 15.66
C GLN A 81 -14.60 27.47 16.38
N GLU A 82 -14.58 27.44 17.72
CA GLU A 82 -13.56 28.14 18.50
C GLU A 82 -12.16 27.56 18.28
N ILE A 83 -12.04 26.23 18.23
CA ILE A 83 -10.79 25.55 17.84
C ILE A 83 -10.35 26.01 16.45
N PHE A 84 -11.27 26.09 15.49
CA PHE A 84 -10.95 26.50 14.12
C PHE A 84 -10.43 27.94 14.07
N LEU A 85 -11.06 28.85 14.82
CA LEU A 85 -10.64 30.25 14.93
C LEU A 85 -9.26 30.37 15.58
N ALA A 86 -8.96 29.55 16.59
CA ALA A 86 -7.65 29.49 17.22
C ALA A 86 -6.54 28.97 16.28
N CYS A 87 -6.90 28.30 15.18
CA CYS A 87 -5.94 27.82 14.18
C CYS A 87 -5.61 28.85 13.09
N ILE A 88 -6.30 30.01 13.05
CA ILE A 88 -6.06 31.08 12.08
C ILE A 88 -4.77 31.83 12.45
N PRO A 89 -3.91 32.22 11.48
CA PRO A 89 -2.79 33.11 11.75
C PRO A 89 -3.25 34.44 12.37
N THR A 90 -2.64 34.84 13.48
CA THR A 90 -2.96 36.12 14.16
C THR A 90 -2.20 37.32 13.61
N HIS A 91 -1.09 37.09 12.90
CA HIS A 91 -0.15 38.11 12.43
C HIS A 91 -0.31 38.47 10.95
N ARG A 92 -1.15 37.73 10.22
CA ARG A 92 -1.39 37.92 8.78
C ARG A 92 -2.75 37.36 8.38
N ASN A 93 -3.20 37.73 7.20
CA ASN A 93 -4.38 37.12 6.60
C ASN A 93 -4.14 35.65 6.25
N CYS A 94 -5.20 34.84 6.28
CA CYS A 94 -5.20 33.48 5.80
C CYS A 94 -4.81 33.42 4.33
N VAL A 95 -4.04 32.40 3.97
CA VAL A 95 -3.78 32.06 2.57
C VAL A 95 -4.70 30.91 2.18
N MET A 96 -5.25 30.94 0.96
CA MET A 96 -6.07 29.87 0.40
C MET A 96 -5.21 28.66 0.00
N SER A 97 -4.57 28.04 0.99
CA SER A 97 -3.58 26.98 0.84
C SER A 97 -4.06 25.69 1.49
N PHE A 98 -3.84 24.55 0.82
CA PHE A 98 -4.27 23.25 1.31
C PHE A 98 -3.53 22.74 2.56
N ILE A 99 -2.47 23.44 2.98
CA ILE A 99 -1.65 23.18 4.17
C ILE A 99 -1.92 24.16 5.33
N GLU A 100 -2.85 25.11 5.18
CA GLU A 100 -3.13 26.14 6.19
C GLU A 100 -4.63 26.29 6.46
N ALA A 101 -5.00 26.70 7.67
CA ALA A 101 -6.38 27.07 7.99
C ALA A 101 -6.81 28.33 7.18
N PRO A 102 -8.10 28.45 6.81
CA PRO A 102 -9.19 27.53 7.13
C PRO A 102 -9.30 26.31 6.19
N VAL A 103 -8.63 26.33 5.02
CA VAL A 103 -8.76 25.30 3.98
C VAL A 103 -8.32 23.92 4.47
N LEU A 104 -7.23 23.83 5.24
CA LEU A 104 -6.75 22.59 5.86
C LEU A 104 -7.81 21.93 6.74
N LEU A 105 -8.53 22.72 7.55
CA LEU A 105 -9.53 22.21 8.49
C LEU A 105 -10.69 21.52 7.75
N GLY A 106 -11.09 22.07 6.60
CA GLY A 106 -12.09 21.47 5.73
C GLY A 106 -11.62 20.21 4.99
N ARG A 107 -10.36 19.80 5.10
CA ARG A 107 -9.84 18.55 4.49
C ARG A 107 -9.87 17.36 5.43
N ILE A 108 -10.11 17.58 6.73
CA ILE A 108 -10.09 16.52 7.75
C ILE A 108 -11.25 15.55 7.56
N CYS A 109 -12.50 16.04 7.49
CA CYS A 109 -13.67 15.24 7.16
C CYS A 109 -14.80 16.10 6.58
N SER A 110 -15.86 15.46 6.06
CA SER A 110 -17.02 16.16 5.50
C SER A 110 -17.72 17.07 6.50
N SER A 111 -17.89 16.62 7.75
CA SER A 111 -18.50 17.43 8.81
C SER A 111 -17.69 18.69 9.10
N TRP A 112 -16.37 18.57 9.22
CA TRP A 112 -15.48 19.72 9.48
C TRP A 112 -15.45 20.69 8.30
N ARG A 113 -15.56 20.18 7.06
CA ARG A 113 -15.73 21.01 5.87
C ARG A 113 -17.00 21.84 5.92
N THR A 114 -18.13 21.22 6.26
CA THR A 114 -19.40 21.93 6.40
C THR A 114 -19.28 23.02 7.45
N ILE A 115 -18.71 22.72 8.63
CA ILE A 115 -18.50 23.69 9.71
C ILE A 115 -17.60 24.84 9.26
N SER A 116 -16.47 24.53 8.61
CA SER A 116 -15.53 25.54 8.11
C SER A 116 -16.17 26.48 7.10
N LEU A 117 -16.95 25.96 6.15
CA LEU A 117 -17.65 26.76 5.14
C LEU A 117 -18.83 27.54 5.75
N SER A 118 -19.49 27.02 6.79
CA SER A 118 -20.61 27.68 7.46
C SER A 118 -20.21 28.64 8.57
N THR A 119 -18.90 28.89 8.75
CA THR A 119 -18.37 29.80 9.80
C THR A 119 -17.72 31.00 9.12
N PRO A 120 -18.46 32.10 8.87
CA PRO A 120 -17.94 33.25 8.13
C PRO A 120 -16.68 33.87 8.74
N ARG A 121 -16.51 33.82 10.06
CA ARG A 121 -15.34 34.34 10.78
C ARG A 121 -14.00 33.67 10.40
N LEU A 122 -14.03 32.55 9.67
CA LEU A 122 -12.83 31.85 9.21
C LEU A 122 -12.24 32.41 7.91
N TRP A 123 -13.03 33.17 7.15
CA TRP A 123 -12.71 33.66 5.80
C TRP A 123 -12.66 35.18 5.79
#